data_AF-D9SVZ2-F1
#
_entry.id   AF-D9SVZ2-F1
#
_cell.length_a   1.000
_cell.length_b   1.000
_cell.length_c   1.000
_cell.angle_alpha   90.00
_cell.angle_beta   90.00
_cell.angle_gamma   90.00
#
_symmetry.space_group_name_H-M   'P 1'
#
loop_
_entity.id
_entity.type
_entity.pdbx_description
1 polymer ?
#
loop_
_entity_poly.entity_id
_entity_poly.type
_entity_poly.pdbx_seq_one_letter_code
_entity_poly.pdbx_strand_id
1 'polypeptide(L)'
;MPVKITTSGTMPGGIVSGITYYIAAGTNASNIKLATTTQNALAGTVVDITNVGTGTHTLNITGTNRTIGQIGGEETHLLTLQELTPHKHQVDDTYGVQELEGVFNNGNATDETNRIEDTTYTGGGQPFNITQPYLALNYIIKY
;
A
#
# COMPACT_ATOMS: atom_id res chain seq x y z
N MET A 1 16.13 -2.00 0.82
CA MET A 1 16.66 -0.74 0.24
C MET A 1 17.81 -1.06 -0.72
N PRO A 2 17.92 -0.40 -1.89
CA PRO A 2 18.98 -0.68 -2.86
C PRO A 2 20.32 -0.05 -2.45
N VAL A 3 21.40 -0.78 -2.70
CA VAL A 3 22.79 -0.40 -2.41
C VAL A 3 23.69 -0.75 -3.59
N LYS A 4 24.71 0.09 -3.83
CA LYS A 4 25.82 -0.23 -4.72
C LYS A 4 27.10 -0.37 -3.92
N ILE A 5 27.81 -1.49 -4.11
CA ILE A 5 29.08 -1.74 -3.44
C ILE A 5 30.23 -1.27 -4.32
N THR A 6 31.12 -0.47 -3.76
CA THR A 6 32.43 -0.12 -4.33
C THR A 6 33.54 -0.61 -3.41
N THR A 7 34.74 -0.80 -3.95
CA THR A 7 35.92 -1.18 -3.16
C THR A 7 37.16 -0.44 -3.65
N SER A 8 38.11 -0.17 -2.75
CA SER A 8 39.45 0.29 -3.12
C SER A 8 40.41 -0.84 -3.51
N GLY A 9 40.02 -2.10 -3.30
CA GLY A 9 40.81 -3.30 -3.61
C GLY A 9 40.06 -4.29 -4.49
N THR A 10 40.12 -5.58 -4.15
CA THR A 10 39.41 -6.64 -4.88
C THR A 10 37.99 -6.79 -4.36
N MET A 11 37.01 -6.96 -5.26
CA MET A 11 35.61 -7.17 -4.86
C MET A 11 35.45 -8.54 -4.19
N PRO A 12 34.67 -8.67 -3.09
CA PRO A 12 34.33 -9.96 -2.52
C PRO A 12 33.65 -10.88 -3.54
N GLY A 13 33.95 -12.17 -3.49
CA GLY A 13 33.36 -13.16 -4.40
C GLY A 13 31.85 -13.26 -4.20
N GLY A 14 31.10 -13.50 -5.28
CA GLY A 14 29.64 -13.56 -5.24
C GLY A 14 28.92 -12.21 -5.39
N ILE A 15 29.67 -11.10 -5.33
CA ILE A 15 29.15 -9.76 -5.66
C ILE A 15 29.97 -9.07 -6.75
N VAL A 16 29.30 -8.28 -7.59
CA VAL A 16 29.89 -7.64 -8.75
C VAL A 16 29.74 -6.12 -8.66
N SER A 17 30.81 -5.40 -9.00
CA SER A 17 30.80 -3.93 -9.05
C SER A 17 29.77 -3.42 -10.05
N GLY A 18 29.08 -2.32 -9.70
CA GLY A 18 28.07 -1.70 -10.56
C GLY A 18 26.68 -2.36 -10.52
N ILE A 19 26.54 -3.54 -9.92
CA ILE A 19 25.25 -4.19 -9.69
C ILE A 19 24.59 -3.61 -8.45
N THR A 20 23.28 -3.35 -8.55
CA THR A 20 22.44 -2.95 -7.41
C THR A 20 22.04 -4.19 -6.62
N TYR A 21 22.38 -4.20 -5.33
CA TYR A 21 21.92 -5.20 -4.35
C TYR A 21 20.93 -4.59 -3.39
N TYR A 22 20.29 -5.41 -2.56
CA TYR A 22 19.31 -4.98 -1.56
C TYR A 22 19.70 -5.45 -0.18
N ILE A 23 19.57 -4.58 0.83
CA ILE A 23 19.74 -4.97 2.24
C ILE A 23 18.57 -5.87 2.64
N ALA A 24 18.88 -7.10 3.06
CA ALA A 24 17.91 -8.10 3.53
C ALA A 24 17.57 -7.94 5.01
N ALA A 25 16.48 -8.56 5.47
CA ALA A 25 16.12 -8.57 6.88
C ALA A 25 17.17 -9.32 7.74
N GLY A 26 17.28 -8.96 9.03
CA GLY A 26 18.17 -9.62 9.98
C GLY A 26 19.65 -9.20 9.90
N THR A 27 19.92 -7.98 9.42
CA THR A 27 21.22 -7.32 9.55
C THR A 27 21.41 -6.74 10.94
N ASN A 28 22.65 -6.73 11.44
CA ASN A 28 23.02 -6.10 12.71
C ASN A 28 24.18 -5.11 12.48
N ALA A 29 24.60 -4.41 13.54
CA ALA A 29 25.62 -3.38 13.47
C ALA A 29 26.97 -3.86 12.87
N SER A 30 27.25 -5.16 12.92
CA SER A 30 28.49 -5.74 12.41
C SER A 30 28.31 -6.64 11.19
N ASN A 31 27.07 -6.96 10.80
CA ASN A 31 26.78 -7.90 9.72
C ASN A 31 25.64 -7.37 8.85
N ILE A 32 26.00 -7.01 7.62
CA ILE A 32 25.05 -6.60 6.58
C ILE A 32 24.86 -7.77 5.61
N LYS A 33 23.60 -8.08 5.33
CA LYS A 33 23.17 -9.15 4.44
C LYS A 33 22.63 -8.54 3.16
N LEU A 34 23.10 -9.04 2.03
CA LEU A 34 22.74 -8.55 0.71
C LEU A 34 21.88 -9.58 -0.02
N ALA A 35 20.98 -9.11 -0.88
CA ALA A 35 20.16 -9.92 -1.78
C ALA A 35 20.15 -9.32 -3.19
N THR A 36 19.83 -10.13 -4.18
CA THR A 36 19.82 -9.74 -5.61
C THR A 36 18.54 -9.03 -6.04
N THR A 37 17.45 -9.16 -5.28
CA THR A 37 16.15 -8.51 -5.56
C THR A 37 15.50 -8.03 -4.27
N THR A 38 14.52 -7.12 -4.40
CA THR A 38 13.67 -6.69 -3.27
C THR A 38 12.90 -7.85 -2.65
N GLN A 39 12.37 -8.76 -3.47
CA GLN A 39 11.62 -9.92 -2.99
C GLN A 39 12.52 -10.88 -2.20
N ASN A 40 13.74 -11.13 -2.68
CA ASN A 40 14.72 -11.95 -1.98
C ASN A 40 15.14 -11.31 -0.64
N ALA A 41 15.31 -9.99 -0.61
CA ALA A 41 15.61 -9.26 0.62
C ALA A 41 14.50 -9.38 1.68
N LEU A 42 13.24 -9.38 1.25
CA LEU A 42 12.07 -9.56 2.13
C LEU A 42 11.91 -11.02 2.58
N ALA A 43 12.19 -11.97 1.69
CA ALA A 43 12.15 -13.41 1.98
C ALA A 43 13.37 -13.92 2.78
N GLY A 44 14.42 -13.11 2.94
CA GLY A 44 15.66 -13.50 3.60
C GLY A 44 16.60 -14.36 2.74
N THR A 45 16.34 -14.48 1.43
CA THR A 45 17.22 -15.16 0.48
C THR A 45 18.41 -14.26 0.15
N VAL A 46 19.55 -14.54 0.77
CA VAL A 46 20.76 -13.72 0.67
C VAL A 46 21.71 -14.22 -0.41
N VAL A 47 22.54 -13.32 -0.95
CA VAL A 47 23.65 -13.69 -1.83
C VAL A 47 24.82 -14.23 -1.01
N ASP A 48 25.40 -15.34 -1.45
CA ASP A 48 26.57 -15.92 -0.83
C ASP A 48 27.82 -15.11 -1.16
N ILE A 49 28.62 -14.79 -0.14
CA ILE A 49 29.95 -14.21 -0.31
C ILE A 49 30.96 -15.36 -0.33
N THR A 50 31.60 -15.57 -1.48
CA THR A 50 32.44 -16.76 -1.74
C THR A 50 33.94 -16.49 -1.64
N ASN A 51 34.35 -15.22 -1.53
CA ASN A 51 35.73 -14.81 -1.30
C ASN A 51 35.76 -13.47 -0.53
N VAL A 52 36.76 -13.27 0.32
CA VAL A 52 36.82 -12.18 1.32
C VAL A 52 37.03 -10.80 0.71
N GLY A 53 37.53 -10.71 -0.53
CA GLY A 53 37.91 -9.42 -1.15
C GLY A 53 39.04 -8.71 -0.39
N THR A 54 39.42 -7.52 -0.83
CA THR A 54 40.45 -6.70 -0.17
C THR A 54 40.09 -5.21 -0.26
N GLY A 55 40.71 -4.40 0.61
CA GLY A 55 40.53 -2.95 0.64
C GLY A 55 39.35 -2.52 1.50
N THR A 56 38.89 -1.28 1.30
CA THR A 56 37.74 -0.71 2.00
C THR A 56 36.52 -0.86 1.11
N HIS A 57 35.52 -1.63 1.55
CA HIS A 57 34.24 -1.78 0.87
C HIS A 57 33.27 -0.68 1.34
N THR A 58 32.71 0.07 0.40
CA THR A 58 31.74 1.14 0.67
C THR A 58 30.39 0.75 0.09
N LEU A 59 29.34 0.79 0.92
CA LEU A 59 27.96 0.57 0.50
C LEU A 59 27.27 1.93 0.29
N ASN A 60 26.92 2.24 -0.95
CA ASN A 60 26.22 3.47 -1.31
C ASN A 60 24.72 3.20 -1.39
N ILE A 61 23.97 3.70 -0.40
CA ILE A 61 22.51 3.59 -0.36
C ILE A 61 21.91 4.51 -1.42
N THR A 62 21.13 3.95 -2.35
CA THR A 62 20.60 4.71 -3.49
C THR A 62 19.20 5.29 -3.23
N GLY A 63 18.70 5.20 -1.99
CA GLY A 63 17.46 5.81 -1.51
C GLY A 63 16.17 5.16 -2.01
N THR A 64 16.09 4.84 -3.31
CA THR A 64 14.91 4.26 -3.94
C THR A 64 15.31 3.25 -5.03
N ASN A 65 14.44 2.28 -5.34
CA ASN A 65 14.64 1.41 -6.52
C ASN A 65 14.17 2.07 -7.84
N ARG A 66 13.79 3.34 -7.79
CA ARG A 66 13.31 4.07 -8.97
C ARG A 66 14.49 4.44 -9.84
N THR A 67 14.35 4.17 -11.14
CA THR A 67 15.36 4.57 -12.11
C THR A 67 15.21 6.06 -12.44
N ILE A 68 16.31 6.69 -12.88
CA ILE A 68 16.24 8.06 -13.41
C ILE A 68 15.25 8.09 -14.57
N GLY A 69 14.34 9.07 -14.56
CA GLY A 69 13.28 9.20 -15.56
C GLY A 69 12.07 8.28 -15.35
N GLN A 70 12.01 7.50 -14.26
CA GLN A 70 10.78 6.75 -13.95
C GLN A 70 9.63 7.73 -13.68
N ILE A 71 8.59 7.66 -14.53
CA ILE A 71 7.34 8.39 -14.36
C ILE A 71 6.39 7.66 -13.40
N GLY A 72 5.45 8.39 -12.79
CA GLY A 72 4.40 7.85 -11.92
C GLY A 72 3.46 8.96 -11.44
N GLY A 73 2.49 8.60 -10.59
CA GLY A 73 1.41 9.50 -10.16
C GLY A 73 0.18 9.42 -11.05
N GLU A 74 -0.93 10.00 -10.59
CA GLU A 74 -2.20 10.09 -11.30
C GLU A 74 -2.73 11.53 -11.18
N GLU A 75 -3.37 12.04 -12.24
CA GLU A 75 -4.01 13.36 -12.20
C GLU A 75 -5.46 13.29 -11.67
N THR A 76 -6.09 12.12 -11.80
CA THR A 76 -7.45 11.85 -11.32
C THR A 76 -7.47 10.55 -10.54
N HIS A 77 -8.04 10.54 -9.34
CA HIS A 77 -8.23 9.32 -8.54
C HIS A 77 -9.69 8.91 -8.51
N LEU A 78 -9.96 7.62 -8.70
CA LEU A 78 -11.27 7.01 -8.54
C LEU A 78 -11.27 6.20 -7.24
N LEU A 79 -12.11 6.58 -6.27
CA LEU A 79 -12.27 5.78 -5.05
C LEU A 79 -12.89 4.43 -5.40
N THR A 80 -12.15 3.36 -5.11
CA THR A 80 -12.62 1.98 -5.27
C THR A 80 -13.50 1.57 -4.09
N LEU A 81 -14.28 0.49 -4.26
CA LEU A 81 -15.05 -0.14 -3.18
C LEU A 81 -14.17 -0.59 -2.00
N GLN A 82 -12.89 -0.92 -2.24
CA GLN A 82 -11.92 -1.25 -1.20
C GLN A 82 -11.41 -0.03 -0.43
N GLU A 83 -11.46 1.16 -1.02
CA GLU A 83 -11.00 2.42 -0.41
C GLU A 83 -12.13 3.15 0.33
N LEU A 84 -13.39 2.77 0.09
CA LEU A 84 -14.53 3.25 0.86
C LEU A 84 -14.73 2.37 2.10
N THR A 85 -14.81 2.98 3.28
CA THR A 85 -15.26 2.27 4.48
C THR A 85 -16.67 1.71 4.23
N PRO A 86 -16.89 0.38 4.26
CA PRO A 86 -18.20 -0.20 4.06
C PRO A 86 -19.13 0.28 5.18
N HIS A 87 -20.21 0.97 4.82
CA HIS A 87 -21.21 1.39 5.79
C HIS A 87 -22.61 1.12 5.24
N LYS A 88 -23.45 0.59 6.12
CA LYS A 88 -24.90 0.48 5.97
C LYS A 88 -25.52 1.00 7.26
N HIS A 89 -26.69 1.60 7.17
CA HIS A 89 -27.44 2.02 8.34
C HIS A 89 -28.61 1.05 8.53
N GLN A 90 -28.92 0.76 9.78
CA GLN A 90 -30.13 0.04 10.15
C GLN A 90 -31.19 1.06 10.54
N VAL A 91 -32.36 1.01 9.93
CA VAL A 91 -33.53 1.79 10.37
C VAL A 91 -34.55 0.86 10.99
N ASP A 92 -35.08 1.28 12.14
CA ASP A 92 -36.20 0.63 12.79
C ASP A 92 -37.49 1.29 12.28
N ASP A 93 -38.30 0.53 11.54
CA ASP A 93 -39.59 0.97 11.00
C ASP A 93 -40.73 0.32 11.80
N THR A 94 -41.54 1.13 12.48
CA THR A 94 -42.79 0.67 13.10
C THR A 94 -43.86 0.54 12.02
N TYR A 95 -43.92 -0.63 11.41
CA TYR A 95 -44.85 -0.89 10.31
C TYR A 95 -46.19 -1.45 10.81
N GLY A 96 -47.24 -0.62 10.73
CA GLY A 96 -48.65 -1.01 10.66
C GLY A 96 -49.25 -1.74 11.87
N VAL A 97 -50.17 -1.06 12.58
CA VAL A 97 -51.20 -1.75 13.37
C VAL A 97 -52.08 -2.55 12.40
N GLN A 98 -52.06 -3.89 12.48
CA GLN A 98 -53.16 -4.66 11.92
C GLN A 98 -54.31 -4.61 12.91
N GLU A 99 -55.46 -4.05 12.49
CA GLU A 99 -56.70 -4.33 13.20
C GLU A 99 -56.98 -5.83 13.07
N LEU A 100 -56.82 -6.56 14.18
CA LEU A 100 -57.20 -7.96 14.22
C LEU A 100 -58.74 -8.02 14.24
N GLU A 101 -59.37 -8.26 13.08
CA GLU A 101 -60.81 -8.49 13.05
C GLU A 101 -61.15 -9.71 13.92
N GLY A 102 -61.87 -9.49 15.02
CA GLY A 102 -62.42 -10.55 15.87
C GLY A 102 -61.97 -10.58 17.33
N VAL A 103 -61.14 -9.65 17.83
CA VAL A 103 -60.72 -9.64 19.26
C VAL A 103 -61.64 -8.77 20.12
N PHE A 104 -62.61 -9.39 20.79
CA PHE A 104 -63.42 -8.77 21.84
C PHE A 104 -62.66 -8.72 23.17
N ASN A 105 -61.71 -7.80 23.35
CA ASN A 105 -61.16 -7.56 24.69
C ASN A 105 -60.76 -6.10 24.90
N ASN A 106 -61.23 -5.56 26.03
CA ASN A 106 -61.01 -4.22 26.54
C ASN A 106 -59.53 -3.98 26.91
N GLY A 107 -58.70 -3.78 25.90
CA GLY A 107 -57.31 -3.36 26.00
C GLY A 107 -56.72 -3.37 24.60
N ASN A 108 -56.34 -2.20 24.08
CA ASN A 108 -55.64 -2.06 22.81
C ASN A 108 -54.40 -2.96 22.79
N ALA A 109 -54.48 -4.14 22.18
CA ALA A 109 -53.33 -4.97 21.88
C ALA A 109 -52.85 -4.58 20.47
N THR A 110 -51.83 -3.73 20.40
CA THR A 110 -51.12 -3.42 19.16
C THR A 110 -49.96 -4.40 19.01
N ASP A 111 -49.93 -5.18 17.93
CA ASP A 111 -48.78 -6.04 17.58
C ASP A 111 -47.72 -5.17 16.90
N GLU A 112 -46.80 -4.59 17.68
CA GLU A 112 -45.68 -3.81 17.14
C GLU A 112 -44.62 -4.78 16.60
N THR A 113 -44.69 -5.12 15.30
CA THR A 113 -43.61 -5.85 14.63
C THR A 113 -42.51 -4.85 14.25
N ASN A 114 -41.42 -4.80 14.99
CA ASN A 114 -40.27 -3.96 14.67
C ASN A 114 -39.55 -4.54 13.42
N ARG A 115 -39.65 -3.86 12.28
CA ARG A 115 -39.02 -4.31 11.04
C ARG A 115 -37.65 -3.64 10.90
N ILE A 116 -36.61 -4.46 10.90
CA ILE A 116 -35.22 -4.04 10.73
C ILE A 116 -34.90 -4.03 9.24
N GLU A 117 -34.71 -2.85 8.65
CA GLU A 117 -34.33 -2.69 7.24
C GLU A 117 -32.95 -2.04 7.15
N ASP A 118 -32.04 -2.63 6.35
CA ASP A 118 -30.76 -2.00 6.03
C ASP A 118 -30.94 -0.98 4.90
N THR A 119 -30.29 0.19 5.02
CA THR A 119 -30.14 1.10 3.88
C THR A 119 -29.26 0.47 2.81
N THR A 120 -29.53 0.77 1.55
CA THR A 120 -28.62 0.40 0.46
C THR A 120 -27.24 1.02 0.63
N TYR A 121 -26.21 0.39 0.09
CA TYR A 121 -24.87 0.98 0.03
C TYR A 121 -24.88 2.32 -0.72
N THR A 122 -24.17 3.33 -0.19
CA THR A 122 -24.00 4.65 -0.82
C THR A 122 -22.52 4.93 -1.12
N GLY A 123 -22.25 5.76 -2.11
CA GLY A 123 -20.91 6.07 -2.64
C GLY A 123 -20.81 5.82 -4.15
N GLY A 124 -20.84 6.89 -4.94
CA GLY A 124 -20.94 6.81 -6.41
C GLY A 124 -19.61 6.70 -7.17
N GLY A 125 -18.48 6.56 -6.45
CA GLY A 125 -17.15 6.43 -7.05
C GLY A 125 -16.93 7.39 -8.21
N GLN A 126 -17.14 8.70 -8.02
CA GLN A 126 -16.85 9.66 -9.08
C GLN A 126 -15.36 10.04 -9.00
N PRO A 127 -14.61 10.00 -10.13
CA PRO A 127 -13.23 10.45 -10.12
C PRO A 127 -13.12 11.91 -9.71
N PHE A 128 -12.08 12.26 -8.95
CA PHE A 128 -11.78 13.65 -8.59
C PHE A 128 -10.32 14.00 -8.88
N ASN A 129 -10.10 15.28 -9.13
CA ASN A 129 -8.77 15.83 -9.36
C ASN A 129 -7.93 15.70 -8.08
N ILE A 130 -6.77 15.07 -8.19
CA ILE A 130 -5.80 14.92 -7.09
C ILE A 130 -4.55 15.78 -7.29
N THR A 131 -4.49 16.54 -8.39
CA THR A 131 -3.43 17.52 -8.64
C THR A 131 -3.56 18.71 -7.69
N GLN A 132 -2.48 19.03 -6.98
CA GLN A 132 -2.34 20.28 -6.24
C GLN A 132 -2.27 21.48 -7.21
N PRO A 133 -2.51 22.73 -6.75
CA PRO A 133 -2.26 23.91 -7.57
C PRO A 133 -0.86 23.90 -8.18
N TYR A 134 -0.77 24.11 -9.50
CA TYR A 134 0.49 24.05 -10.24
C TYR A 134 0.59 25.14 -11.30
N LEU A 135 1.81 25.39 -11.76
CA LEU A 135 2.13 26.23 -12.89
C LEU A 135 2.93 25.40 -13.91
N ALA A 136 2.49 25.39 -15.17
CA ALA A 136 3.22 24.72 -16.23
C ALA A 136 4.46 25.55 -16.64
N LEU A 137 5.63 24.92 -16.65
CA LEU A 137 6.92 25.53 -17.01
C LEU A 137 7.69 24.65 -17.99
N ASN A 138 8.51 25.29 -18.84
CA ASN A 138 9.46 24.57 -19.68
C ASN A 138 10.67 24.13 -18.86
N TYR A 139 11.04 22.84 -18.92
CA TYR A 139 12.27 22.32 -18.33
C TYR A 139 13.32 22.16 -19.42
N ILE A 140 14.38 22.98 -19.39
CA ILE A 140 15.45 22.98 -20.41
C ILE A 140 16.71 22.37 -19.78
N ILE A 141 17.25 21.31 -20.40
CA ILE A 141 18.51 20.68 -20.01
C ILE A 141 19.55 20.99 -21.07
N LYS A 142 20.72 21.49 -20.64
CA LYS A 142 21.86 21.77 -21.51
C LYS A 142 22.66 20.49 -21.79
N TYR A 143 23.04 20.29 -23.05
CA TYR A 143 23.93 19.21 -23.48
C TYR A 143 25.41 19.55 -23.26
#